data_AF-D6WGD5-F1
#
_entry.id   AF-D6WGD5-F1
#
_cell.length_a   1.000
_cell.length_b   1.000
_cell.length_c   1.000
_cell.angle_alpha   90.00
_cell.angle_beta   90.00
_cell.angle_gamma   90.00
#
_symmetry.space_group_name_H-M   'P 1'
#
loop_
_entity.id
_entity.type
_entity.pdbx_description
1 polymer ?
#
loop_
_entity_poly.entity_id
_entity_poly.type
_entity_poly.pdbx_seq_one_letter_code
_entity_poly.pdbx_strand_id
1 'polypeptide(L)'
;MTSEVNLKQTLRKLEFPLCAKEALNKIGELICGRITSIKNMDLALNLMSEFIFYEVDRRGNKRTSPLSALMELHLLEILFEHFNSLSNEAARNTVFLSLFSGTTAMQRAGILSKLVSLAIGIPSPAILTSASTWMQQLGCTSVNSCKLAEAIVYDYFHLVPSASERMKTLPDVAPQFTANFLTAVAENYYNSKNKDQTYPSEGLLQTITFWISQNACLCIAAQQKQAALPPGAIAMEATTAIAGLIRWCTLAPLCDQDSDLYCHLHLALLNSILEIPQTQPPKAISAQHLTVALRHILLSSNKGGKQPNLQIALDRFAQAVQMIS
;
A
#
# COMPACT_ATOMS: atom_id res chain seq x y z
N MET A 1 -31.50 -2.34 19.76
CA MET A 1 -31.39 -1.85 21.15
C MET A 1 -31.20 -2.98 22.16
N THR A 2 -32.18 -3.84 22.46
CA THR A 2 -32.00 -4.90 23.50
C THR A 2 -30.94 -5.95 23.16
N SER A 3 -30.81 -6.34 21.89
CA SER A 3 -29.79 -7.30 21.41
C SER A 3 -28.37 -6.71 21.38
N GLU A 4 -28.23 -5.43 21.01
CA GLU A 4 -26.93 -4.73 20.93
C GLU A 4 -26.33 -4.49 22.31
N VAL A 5 -27.17 -4.07 23.26
CA VAL A 5 -26.77 -3.89 24.66
C VAL A 5 -26.32 -5.23 25.26
N ASN A 6 -27.02 -6.32 24.94
CA ASN A 6 -26.67 -7.66 25.39
C ASN A 6 -25.31 -8.13 24.81
N LEU A 7 -25.06 -7.87 23.51
CA LEU A 7 -23.79 -8.19 22.87
C LEU A 7 -22.61 -7.47 23.54
N LYS A 8 -22.70 -6.14 23.69
CA LYS A 8 -21.65 -5.36 24.37
C LYS A 8 -21.44 -5.79 25.82
N GLN A 9 -22.51 -6.09 26.55
CA GLN A 9 -22.40 -6.60 27.91
C GLN A 9 -21.69 -7.94 27.98
N THR A 10 -21.92 -8.83 27.02
CA THR A 10 -21.25 -10.13 26.94
C THR A 10 -19.76 -9.96 26.64
N LEU A 11 -19.40 -9.13 25.66
CA LEU A 11 -18.00 -8.85 25.33
C LEU A 11 -17.24 -8.19 26.49
N ARG A 12 -17.90 -7.33 27.28
CA ARG A 12 -17.30 -6.66 28.46
C ARG A 12 -16.99 -7.60 29.63
N LYS A 13 -17.52 -8.82 29.64
CA LYS A 13 -17.19 -9.85 30.64
C LYS A 13 -15.89 -10.59 30.30
N LEU A 14 -15.43 -10.49 29.06
CA LEU A 14 -14.20 -11.10 28.60
C LEU A 14 -13.04 -10.12 28.80
N GLU A 15 -11.90 -10.65 29.21
CA GLU A 15 -10.65 -9.88 29.23
C GLU A 15 -10.01 -9.84 27.85
N PHE A 16 -9.17 -8.83 27.63
CA PHE A 16 -8.34 -8.76 26.44
C PHE A 16 -7.23 -9.84 26.55
N PRO A 17 -6.93 -10.63 25.49
CA PRO A 17 -7.33 -10.46 24.09
C PRO A 17 -8.66 -11.12 23.67
N LEU A 18 -9.27 -11.96 24.51
CA LEU A 18 -10.46 -12.74 24.13
C LEU A 18 -11.64 -11.87 23.70
N CYS A 19 -11.87 -10.73 24.37
CA CYS A 19 -12.93 -9.80 23.99
C CYS A 19 -12.74 -9.24 22.56
N ALA A 20 -11.50 -9.00 22.13
CA ALA A 20 -11.19 -8.50 20.80
C ALA A 20 -11.39 -9.59 19.74
N LYS A 21 -10.97 -10.83 20.04
CA LYS A 21 -11.17 -11.99 19.15
C LYS A 21 -12.66 -12.25 18.90
N GLU A 22 -13.47 -12.28 19.95
CA GLU A 22 -14.92 -12.46 19.84
C GLU A 22 -15.60 -11.27 19.14
N ALA A 23 -15.18 -10.04 19.45
CA ALA A 23 -15.70 -8.85 18.78
C ALA A 23 -15.43 -8.89 17.27
N LEU A 24 -14.24 -9.33 16.85
CA LEU A 24 -13.85 -9.42 15.45
C LEU A 24 -14.71 -10.43 14.67
N ASN A 25 -14.99 -11.60 15.25
CA ASN A 25 -15.90 -12.57 14.67
C ASN A 25 -17.32 -11.99 14.51
N LYS A 26 -17.82 -11.29 15.54
CA LYS A 26 -19.14 -10.66 15.50
C LYS A 26 -19.22 -9.51 14.49
N ILE A 27 -18.15 -8.74 14.33
CA ILE A 27 -18.04 -7.72 13.28
C ILE A 27 -18.22 -8.36 11.90
N GLY A 28 -17.53 -9.47 11.62
CA GLY A 28 -17.69 -10.21 10.37
C GLY A 28 -19.13 -10.65 10.12
N GLU A 29 -19.80 -11.23 11.13
CA GLU A 29 -21.22 -11.61 11.03
C GLU A 29 -22.15 -10.42 10.70
N LEU A 30 -21.87 -9.25 11.29
CA LEU A 30 -22.68 -8.04 11.13
C LEU A 30 -22.57 -7.42 9.74
N ILE A 31 -21.36 -7.38 9.17
CA ILE A 31 -21.06 -6.61 7.95
C ILE A 31 -20.95 -7.47 6.69
N CYS A 32 -20.69 -8.77 6.82
CA CYS A 32 -20.61 -9.71 5.70
C CYS A 32 -21.91 -10.53 5.49
N GLY A 33 -22.98 -10.24 6.24
CA GLY A 33 -24.27 -10.88 6.09
C GLY A 33 -24.96 -10.55 4.75
N ARG A 34 -25.99 -11.34 4.38
CA ARG A 34 -26.74 -11.17 3.11
C ARG A 34 -27.42 -9.80 2.97
N ILE A 35 -27.81 -9.19 4.08
CA ILE A 35 -28.41 -7.85 4.14
C ILE A 35 -27.71 -7.07 5.24
N THR A 36 -26.77 -6.20 4.85
CA THR A 36 -26.08 -5.33 5.80
C THR A 36 -26.90 -4.07 6.02
N SER A 37 -27.43 -3.88 7.23
CA SER A 37 -28.18 -2.67 7.59
C SER A 37 -27.26 -1.58 8.13
N ILE A 38 -27.67 -0.30 8.02
CA ILE A 38 -26.94 0.83 8.61
C ILE A 38 -26.71 0.61 10.11
N LYS A 39 -27.69 0.05 10.82
CA LYS A 39 -27.57 -0.27 12.25
C LYS A 39 -26.47 -1.30 12.52
N ASN A 40 -26.31 -2.31 11.66
CA ASN A 40 -25.25 -3.30 11.79
C ASN A 40 -23.87 -2.67 11.56
N MET A 41 -23.76 -1.74 10.60
CA MET A 41 -22.52 -1.00 10.33
C MET A 41 -22.16 -0.10 11.52
N ASP A 42 -23.12 0.65 12.06
CA ASP A 42 -22.91 1.49 13.24
C ASP A 42 -22.50 0.67 14.46
N LEU A 43 -23.14 -0.50 14.66
CA LEU A 43 -22.76 -1.41 15.73
C LEU A 43 -21.34 -1.95 15.52
N ALA A 44 -20.99 -2.38 14.30
CA ALA A 44 -19.65 -2.86 14.00
C ALA A 44 -18.59 -1.80 14.27
N LEU A 45 -18.82 -0.55 13.84
CA LEU A 45 -17.91 0.57 14.14
C LEU A 45 -17.75 0.81 15.64
N ASN A 46 -18.85 0.71 16.39
CA ASN A 46 -18.83 0.80 17.86
C ASN A 46 -18.09 -0.36 18.53
N LEU A 47 -18.12 -1.56 17.95
CA LEU A 47 -17.35 -2.71 18.45
C LEU A 47 -15.86 -2.55 18.15
N MET A 48 -15.52 -2.05 16.95
CA MET A 48 -14.13 -1.77 16.56
C MET A 48 -13.49 -0.74 17.48
N SER A 49 -14.19 0.36 17.74
CA SER A 49 -13.65 1.43 18.59
C SER A 49 -13.53 1.02 20.05
N GLU A 50 -14.46 0.23 20.60
CA GLU A 50 -14.43 -0.17 22.01
C GLU A 50 -13.53 -1.37 22.29
N PHE A 51 -13.61 -2.43 21.48
CA PHE A 51 -13.01 -3.74 21.80
C PHE A 51 -11.77 -4.09 20.96
N ILE A 52 -11.62 -3.53 19.76
CA ILE A 52 -10.48 -3.82 18.88
C ILE A 52 -9.36 -2.80 19.10
N PHE A 53 -9.66 -1.53 18.86
CA PHE A 53 -8.65 -0.46 18.86
C PHE A 53 -8.58 0.32 20.18
N TYR A 54 -9.44 0.01 21.15
CA TYR A 54 -9.45 0.64 22.48
C TYR A 54 -9.50 2.18 22.41
N GLU A 55 -10.29 2.71 21.48
CA GLU A 55 -10.44 4.15 21.18
C GLU A 55 -11.44 4.83 22.12
N VAL A 56 -12.45 4.08 22.59
CA VAL A 56 -13.51 4.59 23.47
C VAL A 56 -13.72 3.72 24.71
N ASP A 57 -14.23 4.34 25.77
CA ASP A 57 -14.64 3.64 26.99
C ASP A 57 -16.07 3.08 26.90
N ARG A 58 -16.53 2.43 27.97
CA ARG A 58 -17.87 1.82 28.05
C ARG A 58 -19.03 2.82 27.88
N ARG A 59 -18.76 4.12 28.14
CA ARG A 59 -19.70 5.24 28.03
C ARG A 59 -19.59 5.95 26.68
N GLY A 60 -18.66 5.54 25.82
CA GLY A 60 -18.39 6.15 24.51
C GLY A 60 -17.44 7.34 24.57
N ASN A 61 -16.81 7.62 25.72
CA ASN A 61 -15.83 8.71 25.81
C ASN A 61 -14.52 8.28 25.16
N LYS A 62 -13.90 9.20 24.41
CA LYS A 62 -12.58 8.96 23.82
C LYS A 62 -11.54 8.70 24.91
N ARG A 63 -10.80 7.61 24.75
CA ARG A 63 -9.67 7.30 25.62
C ARG A 63 -8.47 8.17 25.23
N THR A 64 -7.76 8.66 26.24
CA THR A 64 -6.56 9.49 26.05
C THR A 64 -5.29 8.67 25.92
N SER A 65 -5.30 7.44 26.45
CA SER A 65 -4.16 6.53 26.40
C SER A 65 -4.24 5.62 25.16
N PRO A 66 -3.15 5.46 24.40
CA PRO A 66 -3.08 4.48 23.32
C PRO A 66 -3.08 3.05 23.89
N LEU A 67 -3.20 2.06 22.99
CA LEU A 67 -2.93 0.66 23.32
C LEU A 67 -1.51 0.53 23.91
N SER A 68 -1.38 -0.30 24.96
CA SER A 68 -0.05 -0.67 25.45
C SER A 68 0.66 -1.58 24.44
N ALA A 69 1.99 -1.61 24.45
CA ALA A 69 2.77 -2.43 23.53
C ALA A 69 2.40 -3.93 23.60
N LEU A 70 2.10 -4.44 24.80
CA LEU A 70 1.66 -5.82 24.98
C LEU A 70 0.26 -6.05 24.38
N MET A 71 -0.68 -5.12 24.57
CA MET A 71 -2.00 -5.23 23.96
C MET A 71 -1.94 -5.15 22.44
N GLU A 72 -1.09 -4.27 21.93
CA GLU A 72 -0.85 -4.12 20.50
C GLU A 72 -0.28 -5.41 19.89
N LEU A 73 0.69 -6.06 20.54
CA LEU A 73 1.23 -7.34 20.08
C LEU A 73 0.14 -8.42 19.97
N HIS A 74 -0.64 -8.62 21.04
CA HIS A 74 -1.74 -9.59 21.00
C HIS A 74 -2.82 -9.22 19.96
N LEU A 75 -3.10 -7.92 19.76
CA LEU A 75 -4.02 -7.49 18.71
C LEU A 75 -3.51 -7.87 17.32
N LEU A 76 -2.21 -7.69 17.06
CA LEU A 76 -1.60 -8.10 15.80
C LEU A 76 -1.71 -9.61 15.58
N GLU A 77 -1.48 -10.42 16.62
CA GLU A 77 -1.67 -11.88 16.57
C GLU A 77 -3.12 -12.25 16.24
N ILE A 78 -4.10 -11.64 16.92
CA ILE A 78 -5.53 -11.88 16.66
C ILE A 78 -5.91 -11.51 15.21
N LEU A 79 -5.48 -10.34 14.74
CA LEU A 79 -5.77 -9.88 13.38
C LEU A 79 -5.10 -10.81 12.36
N PHE A 80 -3.87 -11.23 12.61
CA PHE A 80 -3.13 -12.13 11.75
C PHE A 80 -3.83 -13.49 11.63
N GLU A 81 -4.18 -14.12 12.76
CA GLU A 81 -4.94 -15.37 12.78
C GLU A 81 -6.29 -15.22 12.08
N HIS A 82 -7.03 -14.16 12.41
CA HIS A 82 -8.39 -13.95 11.89
C HIS A 82 -8.39 -13.82 10.37
N PHE A 83 -7.56 -12.94 9.80
CA PHE A 83 -7.53 -12.75 8.35
C PHE A 83 -7.04 -13.98 7.59
N ASN A 84 -6.12 -14.76 8.15
CA ASN A 84 -5.70 -16.02 7.54
C ASN A 84 -6.77 -17.12 7.65
N SER A 85 -7.65 -17.06 8.66
CA SER A 85 -8.77 -18.01 8.80
C SER A 85 -9.94 -17.77 7.84
N LEU A 86 -10.07 -16.55 7.30
CA LEU A 86 -11.15 -16.20 6.37
C LEU A 86 -10.85 -16.67 4.94
N SER A 87 -11.57 -17.70 4.49
CA SER A 87 -11.44 -18.24 3.13
C SER A 87 -12.09 -17.36 2.05
N ASN A 88 -13.17 -16.65 2.37
CA ASN A 88 -13.87 -15.77 1.43
C ASN A 88 -13.13 -14.42 1.30
N GLU A 89 -12.51 -14.18 0.13
CA GLU A 89 -11.74 -12.97 -0.17
C GLU A 89 -12.57 -11.68 -0.03
N ALA A 90 -13.82 -11.66 -0.53
CA ALA A 90 -14.68 -10.50 -0.45
C ALA A 90 -15.07 -10.17 1.00
N ALA A 91 -15.39 -11.18 1.81
CA ALA A 91 -15.68 -11.00 3.23
C ALA A 91 -14.44 -10.47 3.97
N ARG A 92 -13.27 -11.06 3.70
CA ARG A 92 -11.99 -10.64 4.27
C ARG A 92 -11.69 -9.16 3.96
N ASN A 93 -11.83 -8.77 2.69
CA ASN A 93 -11.62 -7.39 2.24
C ASN A 93 -12.65 -6.43 2.85
N THR A 94 -13.90 -6.87 3.04
CA THR A 94 -14.94 -6.07 3.71
C THR A 94 -14.56 -5.75 5.15
N VAL A 95 -14.12 -6.76 5.92
CA VAL A 95 -13.65 -6.56 7.30
C VAL A 95 -12.40 -5.68 7.32
N PHE A 96 -11.43 -5.94 6.45
CA PHE A 96 -10.19 -5.17 6.37
C PHE A 96 -10.44 -3.68 6.07
N LEU A 97 -11.26 -3.38 5.04
CA LEU A 97 -11.64 -2.01 4.71
C LEU A 97 -12.41 -1.35 5.86
N SER A 98 -13.30 -2.06 6.53
CA SER A 98 -14.06 -1.49 7.65
C SER A 98 -13.18 -1.16 8.85
N LEU A 99 -12.10 -1.92 9.07
CA LEU A 99 -11.15 -1.68 10.15
C LEU A 99 -10.22 -0.49 9.85
N PHE A 100 -9.74 -0.35 8.61
CA PHE A 100 -8.60 0.54 8.30
C PHE A 100 -8.92 1.68 7.33
N SER A 101 -10.17 1.84 6.87
CA SER A 101 -10.58 2.91 5.96
C SER A 101 -11.45 3.98 6.65
N GLY A 102 -11.82 5.02 5.90
CA GLY A 102 -12.73 6.07 6.37
C GLY A 102 -12.06 7.07 7.33
N THR A 103 -12.85 7.66 8.23
CA THR A 103 -12.41 8.74 9.12
C THR A 103 -11.42 8.30 10.21
N THR A 104 -11.31 7.00 10.46
CA THR A 104 -10.42 6.40 11.46
C THR A 104 -9.12 5.87 10.87
N ALA A 105 -8.95 5.90 9.53
CA ALA A 105 -7.79 5.34 8.83
C ALA A 105 -6.46 5.86 9.39
N MET A 106 -6.33 7.18 9.61
CA MET A 106 -5.10 7.76 10.17
C MET A 106 -4.84 7.34 11.62
N GLN A 107 -5.88 7.17 12.44
CA GLN A 107 -5.74 6.75 13.83
C GLN A 107 -5.28 5.30 13.94
N ARG A 108 -5.68 4.46 12.97
CA ARG A 108 -5.41 3.01 12.95
C ARG A 108 -4.22 2.63 12.07
N ALA A 109 -3.62 3.60 11.39
CA ALA A 109 -2.50 3.40 10.46
C ALA A 109 -1.30 2.70 11.12
N GLY A 110 -0.99 2.98 12.39
CA GLY A 110 0.12 2.33 13.09
C GLY A 110 -0.06 0.81 13.22
N ILE A 111 -1.27 0.37 13.57
CA ILE A 111 -1.63 -1.06 13.64
C ILE A 111 -1.60 -1.68 12.24
N LEU A 112 -2.14 -0.99 11.23
CA LEU A 112 -2.11 -1.45 9.85
C LEU A 112 -0.67 -1.69 9.37
N SER A 113 0.22 -0.71 9.56
CA SER A 113 1.61 -0.82 9.13
C SER A 113 2.32 -1.99 9.79
N LYS A 114 2.13 -2.19 11.10
CA LYS A 114 2.71 -3.34 11.81
C LYS A 114 2.11 -4.67 11.36
N LEU A 115 0.82 -4.73 11.09
CA LEU A 115 0.17 -5.94 10.57
C LEU A 115 0.68 -6.32 9.18
N VAL A 116 0.83 -5.34 8.28
CA VAL A 116 1.37 -5.57 6.94
C VAL A 116 2.86 -5.92 7.00
N SER A 117 3.64 -5.22 7.84
CA SER A 117 5.04 -5.53 8.10
C SER A 117 5.19 -6.96 8.63
N LEU A 118 4.34 -7.38 9.57
CA LEU A 118 4.28 -8.77 10.05
C LEU A 118 3.91 -9.76 8.94
N ALA A 119 2.95 -9.42 8.06
CA ALA A 119 2.53 -10.26 6.94
C ALA A 119 3.57 -10.40 5.81
N ILE A 120 4.53 -9.48 5.73
CA ILE A 120 5.72 -9.63 4.90
C ILE A 120 6.73 -10.56 5.60
N GLY A 121 6.98 -10.32 6.90
CA GLY A 121 8.00 -11.05 7.67
C GLY A 121 7.63 -12.51 7.94
N ILE A 122 6.34 -12.79 8.12
CA ILE A 122 5.70 -14.10 8.16
C ILE A 122 4.70 -14.11 6.99
N PRO A 123 5.10 -14.62 5.81
CA PRO A 123 4.33 -14.47 4.58
C PRO A 123 2.86 -14.85 4.73
N SER A 124 1.97 -13.87 4.57
CA SER A 124 0.52 -14.07 4.54
C SER A 124 -0.09 -13.48 3.27
N PRO A 125 -0.33 -14.30 2.23
CA PRO A 125 -1.01 -13.85 1.01
C PRO A 125 -2.39 -13.25 1.30
N ALA A 126 -3.12 -13.78 2.29
CA ALA A 126 -4.45 -13.33 2.65
C ALA A 126 -4.46 -11.86 3.10
N ILE A 127 -3.56 -11.51 4.03
CA ILE A 127 -3.44 -10.15 4.57
C ILE A 127 -2.89 -9.20 3.50
N LEU A 128 -1.86 -9.60 2.76
CA LEU A 128 -1.25 -8.77 1.72
C LEU A 128 -2.25 -8.48 0.58
N THR A 129 -3.09 -9.44 0.21
CA THR A 129 -4.17 -9.23 -0.78
C THR A 129 -5.21 -8.23 -0.26
N SER A 130 -5.55 -8.28 1.03
CA SER A 130 -6.48 -7.33 1.63
C SER A 130 -5.87 -5.93 1.78
N ALA A 131 -4.58 -5.84 2.13
CA ALA A 131 -3.84 -4.58 2.12
C ALA A 131 -3.73 -3.98 0.70
N SER A 132 -3.50 -4.82 -0.30
CA SER A 132 -3.53 -4.43 -1.72
C SER A 132 -4.87 -3.82 -2.11
N THR A 133 -5.97 -4.50 -1.78
CA THR A 133 -7.33 -4.02 -2.03
C THR A 133 -7.59 -2.69 -1.31
N TRP A 134 -7.14 -2.57 -0.06
CA TRP A 134 -7.22 -1.32 0.71
C TRP A 134 -6.48 -0.17 0.01
N MET A 135 -5.23 -0.38 -0.42
CA MET A 135 -4.45 0.64 -1.13
C MET A 135 -5.14 1.09 -2.43
N GLN A 136 -5.71 0.16 -3.19
CA GLN A 136 -6.43 0.48 -4.43
C GLN A 136 -7.68 1.31 -4.15
N GLN A 137 -8.49 0.92 -3.16
CA GLN A 137 -9.74 1.60 -2.84
C GLN A 137 -9.52 3.03 -2.30
N LEU A 138 -8.40 3.27 -1.60
CA LEU A 138 -8.03 4.61 -1.13
C LEU A 138 -7.21 5.41 -2.16
N GLY A 139 -6.72 4.75 -3.21
CA GLY A 139 -5.71 5.27 -4.13
C GLY A 139 -4.28 5.02 -3.63
N CYS A 140 -3.44 4.43 -4.49
CA CYS A 140 -2.06 4.07 -4.14
C CYS A 140 -1.14 5.28 -3.91
N THR A 141 -1.49 6.45 -4.46
CA THR A 141 -0.78 7.73 -4.24
C THR A 141 -1.40 8.58 -3.14
N SER A 142 -2.41 8.06 -2.42
CA SER A 142 -3.02 8.78 -1.29
C SER A 142 -2.06 8.84 -0.10
N VAL A 143 -2.25 9.85 0.77
CA VAL A 143 -1.46 10.02 2.01
C VAL A 143 -1.44 8.76 2.87
N ASN A 144 -2.54 7.99 2.90
CA ASN A 144 -2.62 6.76 3.69
C ASN A 144 -1.76 5.63 3.09
N SER A 145 -1.83 5.43 1.77
CA SER A 145 -1.00 4.45 1.05
C SER A 145 0.49 4.81 1.11
N CYS A 146 0.82 6.09 0.94
CA CYS A 146 2.16 6.64 1.10
C CYS A 146 2.74 6.37 2.50
N LYS A 147 1.97 6.63 3.57
CA LYS A 147 2.40 6.36 4.96
C LYS A 147 2.62 4.89 5.24
N LEU A 148 1.77 4.01 4.69
CA LEU A 148 1.98 2.56 4.79
C LEU A 148 3.29 2.15 4.12
N ALA A 149 3.52 2.62 2.89
CA ALA A 149 4.74 2.33 2.15
C ALA A 149 5.99 2.86 2.87
N GLU A 150 5.93 4.08 3.42
CA GLU A 150 7.01 4.68 4.20
C GLU A 150 7.36 3.84 5.44
N ALA A 151 6.34 3.38 6.18
CA ALA A 151 6.54 2.52 7.34
C ALA A 151 7.21 1.18 6.98
N ILE A 152 6.79 0.54 5.89
CA ILE A 152 7.41 -0.71 5.41
C ILE A 152 8.86 -0.46 4.96
N VAL A 153 9.10 0.63 4.23
CA VAL A 153 10.46 1.00 3.81
C VAL A 153 11.36 1.25 5.03
N TYR A 154 10.83 1.91 6.05
CA TYR A 154 11.54 2.13 7.30
C TYR A 154 11.90 0.80 7.99
N ASP A 155 10.93 -0.09 8.17
CA ASP A 155 11.13 -1.38 8.84
C ASP A 155 12.19 -2.25 8.15
N TYR A 156 12.11 -2.38 6.82
CA TYR A 156 12.89 -3.36 6.05
C TYR A 156 14.20 -2.84 5.49
N PHE A 157 14.35 -1.53 5.30
CA PHE A 157 15.55 -0.93 4.70
C PHE A 157 16.31 0.01 5.65
N HIS A 158 15.71 0.45 6.76
CA HIS A 158 16.36 1.34 7.72
C HIS A 158 16.55 0.71 9.09
N LEU A 159 15.48 0.11 9.66
CA LEU A 159 15.50 -0.42 11.02
C LEU A 159 16.23 -1.76 11.10
N VAL A 160 15.97 -2.68 10.16
CA VAL A 160 16.60 -4.01 10.13
C VAL A 160 17.13 -4.30 8.72
N PRO A 161 18.36 -3.88 8.37
CA PRO A 161 18.90 -4.04 7.01
C PRO A 161 18.92 -5.49 6.49
N SER A 162 19.13 -6.47 7.37
CA SER A 162 19.07 -7.90 7.02
C SER A 162 17.65 -8.41 6.74
N ALA A 163 16.62 -7.66 7.11
CA ALA A 163 15.23 -8.00 6.79
C ALA A 163 14.90 -7.75 5.31
N SER A 164 15.69 -6.93 4.59
CA SER A 164 15.54 -6.70 3.15
C SER A 164 15.55 -8.00 2.32
N GLU A 165 16.23 -9.05 2.79
CA GLU A 165 16.17 -10.38 2.15
C GLU A 165 14.75 -10.96 2.12
N ARG A 166 13.93 -10.71 3.14
CA ARG A 166 12.52 -11.15 3.18
C ARG A 166 11.66 -10.44 2.14
N MET A 167 12.09 -9.27 1.67
CA MET A 167 11.39 -8.53 0.63
C MET A 167 11.58 -9.19 -0.74
N LYS A 168 12.64 -9.97 -0.98
CA LYS A 168 12.92 -10.56 -2.31
C LYS A 168 11.77 -11.43 -2.83
N THR A 169 11.10 -12.19 -1.96
CA THR A 169 9.99 -13.08 -2.33
C THR A 169 8.61 -12.40 -2.33
N LEU A 170 8.52 -11.12 -1.95
CA LEU A 170 7.25 -10.40 -1.86
C LEU A 170 6.45 -10.39 -3.18
N PRO A 171 7.07 -10.20 -4.37
CA PRO A 171 6.36 -10.28 -5.64
C PRO A 171 5.71 -11.64 -5.88
N ASP A 172 6.34 -12.74 -5.44
CA ASP A 172 5.82 -14.10 -5.63
C ASP A 172 4.65 -14.39 -4.68
N VAL A 173 4.72 -13.89 -3.46
CA VAL A 173 3.70 -14.08 -2.42
C VAL A 173 2.46 -13.22 -2.69
N ALA A 174 2.65 -11.96 -3.07
CA ALA A 174 1.58 -10.98 -3.25
C ALA A 174 1.91 -9.97 -4.36
N PRO A 175 1.80 -10.36 -5.64
CA PRO A 175 2.21 -9.51 -6.77
C PRO A 175 1.38 -8.22 -6.87
N GLN A 176 0.08 -8.29 -6.57
CA GLN A 176 -0.81 -7.11 -6.56
C GLN A 176 -0.42 -6.10 -5.47
N PHE A 177 -0.14 -6.60 -4.27
CA PHE A 177 0.31 -5.75 -3.16
C PHE A 177 1.64 -5.08 -3.52
N THR A 178 2.57 -5.86 -4.08
CA THR A 178 3.88 -5.37 -4.52
C THR A 178 3.73 -4.25 -5.55
N ALA A 179 2.86 -4.43 -6.55
CA ALA A 179 2.60 -3.40 -7.57
C ALA A 179 2.05 -2.10 -6.94
N ASN A 180 1.07 -2.21 -6.04
CA ASN A 180 0.49 -1.05 -5.35
C ASN A 180 1.50 -0.37 -4.41
N PHE A 181 2.33 -1.16 -3.72
CA PHE A 181 3.42 -0.71 -2.88
C PHE A 181 4.45 0.07 -3.71
N LEU A 182 4.87 -0.44 -4.86
CA LEU A 182 5.77 0.26 -5.78
C LEU A 182 5.20 1.61 -6.22
N THR A 183 3.90 1.69 -6.51
CA THR A 183 3.25 2.97 -6.87
C THR A 183 3.34 3.98 -5.71
N ALA A 184 3.05 3.54 -4.48
CA ALA A 184 3.13 4.41 -3.30
C ALA A 184 4.58 4.84 -2.98
N VAL A 185 5.54 3.91 -3.10
CA VAL A 185 6.96 4.19 -2.92
C VAL A 185 7.46 5.19 -3.97
N ALA A 186 7.09 5.01 -5.24
CA ALA A 186 7.45 5.92 -6.33
C ALA A 186 6.96 7.35 -6.09
N GLU A 187 5.83 7.49 -5.41
CA GLU A 187 5.27 8.78 -5.00
C GLU A 187 5.97 9.37 -3.77
N ASN A 188 6.35 8.58 -2.78
CA ASN A 188 7.06 9.06 -1.58
C ASN A 188 8.40 9.74 -1.89
N TYR A 189 9.12 9.24 -2.89
CA TYR A 189 10.37 9.83 -3.37
C TYR A 189 10.16 10.87 -4.47
N TYR A 190 8.96 11.46 -4.52
CA TYR A 190 8.66 12.62 -5.33
C TYR A 190 8.04 13.70 -4.45
N ASN A 191 8.84 14.72 -4.14
CA ASN A 191 8.33 15.85 -3.37
C ASN A 191 7.99 17.02 -4.32
N SER A 192 6.72 17.14 -4.68
CA SER A 192 6.26 18.29 -5.48
C SER A 192 6.31 19.63 -4.72
N LYS A 193 6.49 19.62 -3.38
CA LYS A 193 6.40 20.81 -2.52
C LYS A 193 7.75 21.33 -2.04
N ASN A 194 8.68 20.45 -1.68
CA ASN A 194 10.05 20.83 -1.36
C ASN A 194 10.88 20.73 -2.64
N LYS A 195 11.72 21.73 -2.89
CA LYS A 195 12.64 21.75 -4.04
C LYS A 195 13.69 20.64 -4.00
N ASP A 196 13.69 19.81 -2.96
CA ASP A 196 14.62 18.71 -2.74
C ASP A 196 13.94 17.39 -3.12
N GLN A 197 14.35 16.86 -4.26
CA GLN A 197 14.04 15.50 -4.68
C GLN A 197 14.75 14.54 -3.71
N THR A 198 13.99 13.75 -2.96
CA THR A 198 14.54 12.65 -2.17
C THR A 198 14.70 11.43 -3.07
N TYR A 199 15.79 10.70 -2.91
CA TYR A 199 16.07 9.48 -3.66
C TYR A 199 16.03 8.25 -2.73
N PRO A 200 15.59 7.08 -3.24
CA PRO A 200 15.59 5.85 -2.46
C PRO A 200 17.01 5.46 -2.04
N SER A 201 17.11 4.75 -0.92
CA SER A 201 18.38 4.14 -0.52
C SER A 201 18.82 3.09 -1.54
N GLU A 202 20.12 2.84 -1.62
CA GLU A 202 20.68 1.88 -2.59
C GLU A 202 20.05 0.49 -2.46
N GLY A 203 19.86 -0.02 -1.23
CA GLY A 203 19.23 -1.33 -1.00
C GLY A 203 17.78 -1.41 -1.46
N LEU A 204 17.01 -0.31 -1.32
CA LEU A 204 15.64 -0.23 -1.84
C LEU A 204 15.66 -0.23 -3.36
N LEU A 205 16.52 0.58 -3.97
CA LEU A 205 16.67 0.65 -5.42
C LEU A 205 17.08 -0.71 -6.01
N GLN A 206 18.08 -1.38 -5.42
CA GLN A 206 18.51 -2.73 -5.80
C GLN A 206 17.37 -3.74 -5.75
N THR A 207 16.56 -3.71 -4.69
CA THR A 207 15.43 -4.63 -4.51
C THR A 207 14.35 -4.41 -5.57
N ILE A 208 13.99 -3.14 -5.84
CA ILE A 208 13.00 -2.79 -6.86
C ILE A 208 13.50 -3.17 -8.25
N THR A 209 14.75 -2.87 -8.58
CA THR A 209 15.39 -3.26 -9.84
C THR A 209 15.33 -4.77 -10.00
N PHE A 210 15.72 -5.53 -8.98
CA PHE A 210 15.65 -7.00 -9.00
C PHE A 210 14.24 -7.50 -9.30
N TRP A 211 13.21 -7.01 -8.59
CA TRP A 211 11.83 -7.44 -8.79
C TRP A 211 11.34 -7.21 -10.23
N ILE A 212 11.59 -6.02 -10.78
CA ILE A 212 11.10 -5.66 -12.11
C ILE A 212 11.89 -6.40 -13.20
N SER A 213 13.19 -6.61 -13.00
CA SER A 213 14.01 -7.42 -13.91
C SER A 213 13.59 -8.89 -13.95
N GLN A 214 13.04 -9.43 -12.86
CA GLN A 214 12.57 -10.82 -12.81
C GLN A 214 11.15 -11.01 -13.36
N ASN A 215 10.29 -9.98 -13.26
CA ASN A 215 8.90 -10.06 -13.71
C ASN A 215 8.46 -8.75 -14.37
N ALA A 216 8.50 -8.73 -15.70
CA ALA A 216 8.09 -7.60 -16.54
C ALA A 216 6.62 -7.18 -16.34
N CYS A 217 5.74 -8.11 -15.95
CA CYS A 217 4.33 -7.82 -15.69
C CYS A 217 4.07 -7.31 -14.26
N LEU A 218 5.07 -7.25 -13.38
CA LEU A 218 4.87 -6.90 -11.96
C LEU A 218 4.18 -5.54 -11.79
N CYS A 219 4.61 -4.52 -12.54
CA CYS A 219 4.07 -3.16 -12.43
C CYS A 219 2.59 -3.04 -12.80
N ILE A 220 2.03 -4.02 -13.54
CA ILE A 220 0.61 -4.09 -13.91
C ILE A 220 -0.15 -5.18 -13.17
N ALA A 221 0.49 -5.94 -12.27
CA ALA A 221 -0.15 -7.06 -11.59
C ALA A 221 -1.43 -6.65 -10.83
N ALA A 222 -1.45 -5.45 -10.27
CA ALA A 222 -2.60 -4.85 -9.62
C ALA A 222 -3.82 -4.61 -10.54
N GLN A 223 -3.60 -4.52 -11.85
CA GLN A 223 -4.63 -4.29 -12.86
C GLN A 223 -5.14 -5.59 -13.50
N GLN A 224 -4.36 -6.68 -13.44
CA GLN A 224 -4.68 -7.94 -14.09
C GLN A 224 -5.80 -8.73 -13.42
N LYS A 225 -5.94 -8.62 -12.09
CA LYS A 225 -7.01 -9.27 -11.33
C LYS A 225 -7.77 -8.23 -10.52
N GLN A 226 -9.08 -8.15 -10.76
CA GLN A 226 -9.98 -7.27 -10.03
C GLN A 226 -10.07 -7.71 -8.56
N ALA A 227 -10.02 -6.73 -7.65
CA ALA A 227 -10.16 -6.99 -6.23
C ALA A 227 -11.56 -7.51 -5.88
N ALA A 228 -11.64 -8.50 -4.99
CA ALA A 228 -12.92 -8.95 -4.43
C ALA A 228 -13.43 -7.90 -3.42
N LEU A 229 -14.46 -7.16 -3.79
CA LEU A 229 -14.96 -6.02 -3.00
C LEU A 229 -16.27 -6.34 -2.28
N PRO A 230 -16.63 -5.53 -1.25
CA PRO A 230 -17.95 -5.60 -0.65
C PRO A 230 -19.06 -5.42 -1.69
N PRO A 231 -20.24 -6.06 -1.51
CA PRO A 231 -21.38 -5.85 -2.41
C PRO A 231 -21.73 -4.37 -2.57
N GLY A 232 -21.87 -3.92 -3.81
CA GLY A 232 -22.20 -2.52 -4.14
C GLY A 232 -21.02 -1.55 -4.16
N ALA A 233 -19.80 -1.99 -3.81
CA ALA A 233 -18.60 -1.18 -3.98
C ALA A 233 -18.15 -1.16 -5.44
N ILE A 234 -17.63 -0.01 -5.88
CA ILE A 234 -17.08 0.17 -7.22
C ILE A 234 -15.57 -0.01 -7.14
N ALA A 235 -15.01 -0.83 -8.02
CA ALA A 235 -13.57 -1.02 -8.09
C ALA A 235 -12.87 0.25 -8.56
N MET A 236 -11.97 0.78 -7.74
CA MET A 236 -11.06 1.83 -8.16
C MET A 236 -10.01 1.25 -9.11
N GLU A 237 -9.72 1.98 -10.19
CA GLU A 237 -8.69 1.58 -11.13
C GLU A 237 -7.30 1.69 -10.50
N ALA A 238 -6.50 0.63 -10.61
CA ALA A 238 -5.15 0.62 -10.08
C ALA A 238 -4.21 1.46 -10.95
N THR A 239 -3.43 2.33 -10.30
CA THR A 239 -2.37 3.12 -10.94
C THR A 239 -1.05 2.35 -10.93
N THR A 240 -0.31 2.38 -12.04
CA THR A 240 0.97 1.69 -12.19
C THR A 240 2.12 2.50 -11.61
N ALA A 241 3.16 1.82 -11.14
CA ALA A 241 4.38 2.46 -10.64
C ALA A 241 5.27 3.02 -11.76
N ILE A 242 5.04 2.60 -13.01
CA ILE A 242 5.98 2.78 -14.13
C ILE A 242 6.32 4.26 -14.35
N ALA A 243 5.32 5.16 -14.35
CA ALA A 243 5.57 6.59 -14.56
C ALA A 243 6.43 7.21 -13.44
N GLY A 244 6.19 6.82 -12.18
CA GLY A 244 6.96 7.30 -11.04
C GLY A 244 8.41 6.78 -11.03
N LEU A 245 8.60 5.51 -11.43
CA LEU A 245 9.93 4.91 -11.51
C LEU A 245 10.74 5.41 -12.72
N ILE A 246 10.10 5.63 -13.88
CA ILE A 246 10.74 6.32 -15.03
C ILE A 246 11.19 7.71 -14.63
N ARG A 247 10.36 8.43 -13.87
CA ARG A 247 10.72 9.76 -13.35
C ARG A 247 11.99 9.69 -12.50
N TRP A 248 12.15 8.68 -11.65
CA TRP A 248 13.40 8.51 -10.90
C TRP A 248 14.60 8.34 -11.84
N CYS A 249 14.50 7.41 -12.79
CA CYS A 249 15.58 7.12 -13.73
C CYS A 249 15.93 8.32 -14.60
N THR A 250 14.93 9.11 -14.99
CA THR A 250 15.09 10.29 -15.84
C THR A 250 15.73 11.46 -15.08
N LEU A 251 15.37 11.65 -13.81
CA LEU A 251 15.83 12.81 -13.03
C LEU A 251 17.12 12.55 -12.24
N ALA A 252 17.50 11.29 -11.99
CA ALA A 252 18.72 10.93 -11.25
C ALA A 252 20.00 11.62 -11.77
N PRO A 253 20.27 11.71 -13.10
CA PRO A 253 21.43 12.43 -13.63
C PRO A 253 21.43 13.92 -13.28
N LEU A 254 20.25 14.55 -13.24
CA LEU A 254 20.13 15.98 -12.96
C LEU A 254 20.45 16.33 -11.50
N CYS A 255 20.45 15.33 -10.61
CA CYS A 255 20.74 15.49 -9.20
C CYS A 255 22.08 14.84 -8.79
N ASP A 256 22.95 14.50 -9.75
CA ASP A 256 24.21 13.80 -9.50
C ASP A 256 24.02 12.49 -8.69
N GLN A 257 22.88 11.81 -8.89
CA GLN A 257 22.54 10.51 -8.29
C GLN A 257 22.61 9.37 -9.30
N ASP A 258 23.20 9.60 -10.48
CA ASP A 258 23.25 8.60 -11.53
C ASP A 258 24.17 7.45 -11.15
N SER A 259 23.59 6.26 -11.01
CA SER A 259 24.29 5.01 -10.71
C SER A 259 23.85 3.95 -11.70
N ASP A 260 24.65 2.91 -11.88
CA ASP A 260 24.32 1.78 -12.77
C ASP A 260 22.97 1.13 -12.43
N LEU A 261 22.53 1.23 -11.16
CA LEU A 261 21.22 0.74 -10.74
C LEU A 261 20.06 1.48 -11.40
N TYR A 262 20.18 2.80 -11.62
CA TYR A 262 19.16 3.55 -12.36
C TYR A 262 19.15 3.17 -13.84
N CYS A 263 20.30 2.86 -14.44
CA CYS A 263 20.37 2.32 -15.80
C CYS A 263 19.67 0.96 -15.90
N HIS A 264 19.96 0.04 -14.97
CA HIS A 264 19.33 -1.28 -14.93
C HIS A 264 17.82 -1.20 -14.67
N LEU A 265 17.39 -0.34 -13.74
CA LEU A 265 15.97 -0.10 -13.49
C LEU A 265 15.27 0.44 -14.75
N HIS A 266 15.87 1.44 -15.40
CA HIS A 266 15.33 2.02 -16.63
C HIS A 266 15.16 0.97 -17.72
N LEU A 267 16.19 0.16 -17.97
CA LEU A 267 16.11 -0.94 -18.94
C LEU A 267 15.02 -1.96 -18.58
N ALA A 268 14.94 -2.36 -17.31
CA ALA A 268 13.91 -3.29 -16.84
C ALA A 268 12.49 -2.73 -17.03
N LEU A 269 12.30 -1.43 -16.82
CA LEU A 269 11.03 -0.74 -17.07
C LEU A 269 10.68 -0.68 -18.55
N LEU A 270 11.65 -0.40 -19.44
CA LEU A 270 11.41 -0.40 -20.89
C LEU A 270 11.01 -1.79 -21.39
N ASN A 271 11.70 -2.84 -20.93
CA ASN A 271 11.33 -4.23 -21.23
C ASN A 271 9.94 -4.57 -20.68
N SER A 272 9.62 -4.11 -19.47
CA SER A 272 8.28 -4.26 -18.90
C SER A 272 7.21 -3.63 -19.77
N ILE A 273 7.43 -2.42 -20.28
CA ILE A 273 6.48 -1.72 -21.16
C ILE A 273 6.26 -2.47 -22.47
N LEU A 274 7.32 -3.04 -23.05
CA LEU A 274 7.24 -3.83 -24.28
C LEU A 274 6.37 -5.07 -24.15
N GLU A 275 6.39 -5.71 -22.99
CA GLU A 275 5.63 -6.94 -22.73
C GLU A 275 4.17 -6.67 -22.36
N ILE A 276 3.80 -5.43 -22.02
CA ILE A 276 2.41 -5.08 -21.69
C ILE A 276 1.57 -5.02 -22.97
N PRO A 277 0.49 -5.82 -23.08
CA PRO A 277 -0.35 -5.81 -24.28
C PRO A 277 -0.99 -4.43 -24.51
N GLN A 278 -0.71 -3.83 -25.67
CA GLN A 278 -1.24 -2.52 -26.08
C GLN A 278 -2.75 -2.54 -26.40
N THR A 279 -3.34 -3.72 -26.60
CA THR A 279 -4.66 -3.90 -27.21
C THR A 279 -5.81 -4.03 -26.21
N GLN A 280 -5.55 -4.12 -24.91
CA GLN A 280 -6.57 -4.21 -23.86
C GLN A 280 -6.15 -3.36 -22.65
N PRO A 281 -7.08 -2.79 -21.88
CA PRO A 281 -6.73 -2.27 -20.56
C PRO A 281 -6.05 -3.38 -19.76
N PRO A 282 -4.97 -3.06 -19.03
CA PRO A 282 -4.58 -1.71 -18.62
C PRO A 282 -3.67 -0.96 -19.60
N LYS A 283 -3.92 0.36 -19.75
CA LYS A 283 -2.93 1.26 -20.35
C LYS A 283 -1.75 1.38 -19.38
N ALA A 284 -0.57 0.95 -19.79
CA ALA A 284 0.63 0.96 -18.96
C ALA A 284 0.91 2.35 -18.34
N ILE A 285 0.80 3.41 -19.15
CA ILE A 285 1.04 4.80 -18.76
C ILE A 285 0.14 5.75 -19.56
N SER A 286 -0.41 6.79 -18.93
CA SER A 286 -0.97 7.96 -19.61
C SER A 286 0.15 8.98 -19.88
N ALA A 287 0.19 9.56 -21.09
CA ALA A 287 1.17 10.60 -21.45
C ALA A 287 1.18 11.78 -20.47
N GLN A 288 0.07 12.05 -19.79
CA GLN A 288 -0.04 13.07 -18.75
C GLN A 288 0.89 12.82 -17.56
N HIS A 289 1.15 11.55 -17.22
CA HIS A 289 2.02 11.19 -16.10
C HIS A 289 3.50 11.51 -16.36
N LEU A 290 3.90 11.65 -17.63
CA LEU A 290 5.27 12.01 -18.01
C LEU A 290 5.54 13.52 -17.99
N THR A 291 4.48 14.34 -17.97
CA THR A 291 4.60 15.82 -18.01
C THR A 291 5.39 16.38 -16.83
N VAL A 292 5.35 15.69 -15.68
CA VAL A 292 6.11 16.06 -14.48
C VAL A 292 7.61 15.98 -14.74
N ALA A 293 8.10 14.85 -15.27
CA ALA A 293 9.52 14.69 -15.58
C ALA A 293 9.99 15.74 -16.59
N LEU A 294 9.20 15.98 -17.65
CA LEU A 294 9.49 17.00 -18.66
C LEU A 294 9.63 18.40 -18.05
N ARG A 295 8.74 18.79 -17.14
CA ARG A 295 8.82 20.10 -16.46
C ARG A 295 10.13 20.26 -15.70
N HIS A 296 10.60 19.22 -15.02
CA HIS A 296 11.88 19.26 -14.29
C HIS A 296 13.10 19.33 -15.21
N ILE A 297 13.07 18.63 -16.35
CA ILE A 297 14.11 18.72 -17.38
C ILE A 297 14.19 20.16 -17.93
N LEU A 298 13.05 20.76 -18.27
CA LEU A 298 12.99 22.14 -18.79
C LEU A 298 13.50 23.16 -17.76
N LEU A 299 13.14 23.01 -16.49
CA LEU A 299 13.65 23.86 -15.42
C LEU A 299 15.17 23.73 -15.23
N SER A 300 15.71 22.54 -15.40
CA SER A 300 17.15 22.28 -15.28
C SER A 300 17.94 22.82 -16.46
N SER A 301 17.37 22.74 -17.67
CA SER A 301 17.89 23.37 -18.88
C SER A 301 18.00 24.89 -18.73
N ASN A 302 16.93 25.55 -18.26
CA ASN A 302 16.90 27.00 -18.06
C ASN A 302 17.86 27.51 -16.98
N LYS A 303 18.29 26.64 -16.06
CA LYS A 303 19.25 26.98 -14.99
C LYS A 303 20.71 26.73 -15.37
N GLY A 304 20.99 26.31 -16.61
CA GLY A 304 22.35 26.00 -17.05
C GLY A 304 22.91 24.72 -16.42
N GLY A 305 22.07 23.70 -16.22
CA GLY A 305 22.52 22.39 -15.74
C GLY A 305 23.66 21.80 -16.57
N LYS A 306 24.43 20.87 -15.98
CA LYS A 306 25.54 20.18 -16.68
C LYS A 306 25.01 19.56 -17.99
N GLN A 307 25.51 20.07 -19.12
CA GLN A 307 25.20 19.58 -20.47
C GLN A 307 25.14 18.04 -20.60
N PRO A 308 26.13 17.26 -20.09
CA PRO A 308 26.07 15.79 -20.22
C PRO A 308 24.92 15.16 -19.44
N ASN A 309 24.66 15.60 -18.21
CA ASN A 309 23.59 15.04 -17.37
C ASN A 309 22.20 15.39 -17.93
N LEU A 310 22.06 16.59 -18.51
CA LEU A 310 20.84 17.00 -19.19
C LEU A 310 20.56 16.13 -20.42
N GLN A 311 21.61 15.81 -21.19
CA GLN A 311 21.48 14.92 -22.35
C GLN A 311 21.04 13.52 -21.93
N ILE A 312 21.67 12.93 -20.91
CA ILE A 312 21.29 11.58 -20.40
C ILE A 312 19.83 11.56 -19.93
N ALA A 313 19.40 12.60 -19.20
CA ALA A 313 18.01 12.73 -18.75
C ALA A 313 17.03 12.81 -19.94
N LEU A 314 17.37 13.61 -20.97
CA LEU A 314 16.58 13.71 -22.19
C LEU A 314 16.52 12.39 -22.97
N ASP A 315 17.63 11.68 -23.08
CA ASP A 315 17.70 10.39 -23.78
C ASP A 315 16.83 9.33 -23.08
N ARG A 316 16.93 9.22 -21.75
CA ARG A 316 16.07 8.31 -20.96
C ARG A 316 14.59 8.67 -21.10
N PHE A 317 14.26 9.95 -21.05
CA PHE A 317 12.88 10.42 -21.25
C PHE A 317 12.37 10.10 -22.65
N ALA A 318 13.17 10.35 -23.69
CA ALA A 318 12.81 10.09 -25.07
C ALA A 318 12.58 8.59 -25.32
N GLN A 319 13.45 7.73 -24.79
CA GLN A 319 13.27 6.28 -24.84
C GLN A 319 11.95 5.86 -24.20
N ALA A 320 11.64 6.35 -22.99
CA ALA A 320 10.38 6.04 -22.32
C ALA A 320 9.17 6.47 -23.16
N VAL A 321 9.17 7.67 -23.73
CA VAL A 321 8.09 8.17 -24.59
C VAL A 321 7.93 7.30 -25.84
N GLN A 322 9.04 6.88 -26.46
CA GLN A 322 9.02 6.04 -27.65
C GLN A 322 8.37 4.67 -27.40
N MET A 323 8.57 4.08 -26.22
CA MET A 323 7.97 2.78 -25.89
C MET A 323 6.47 2.86 -25.54
N ILE A 324 6.00 4.05 -25.15
CA ILE A 324 4.61 4.29 -24.74
C ILE A 324 3.73 4.73 -25.92
N SER A 325 4.34 5.26 -26.98
CA SER A 325 3.67 5.76 -28.19
C SER A 325 3.35 4.63 -29.18
#